data_AF-A0A7C1M3W1-F1
#
_entry.id   AF-A0A7C1M3W1-F1
#
_cell.length_a   1.000
_cell.length_b   1.000
_cell.length_c   1.000
_cell.angle_alpha   90.00
_cell.angle_beta   90.00
_cell.angle_gamma   90.00
#
_symmetry.space_group_name_H-M   'P 1'
#
loop_
_entity.id
_entity.type
_entity.pdbx_description
1 polymer ?
#
loop_
_entity_poly.entity_id
_entity_poly.type
_entity_poly.pdbx_seq_one_letter_code
_entity_poly.pdbx_strand_id
1 'polypeptide(L)'
;MQELRDIELIAELDSHVLPFDAEVSEAVVKAQSSGDSVMDTVFQPLVEKCDILFFRALPDGRITAGVAREIQFARELSLPVLELPSGVIRRTMNVAETREYLRESGEG
;
A
#
# COMPACT_ATOMS: atom_id res chain seq x y z
N MET A 1 -1.16 -1.92 -14.45
CA MET A 1 -1.88 -2.36 -13.22
C MET A 1 -1.45 -1.43 -12.08
N GLN A 2 -2.30 -1.12 -11.10
CA GLN A 2 -1.96 -0.12 -10.08
C GLN A 2 -0.72 -0.51 -9.25
N GLU A 3 -0.61 -1.78 -8.86
CA GLU A 3 0.52 -2.32 -8.11
C GLU A 3 1.88 -2.10 -8.80
N LEU A 4 1.96 -2.29 -10.13
CA LEU A 4 3.19 -2.01 -10.88
C LEU A 4 3.63 -0.55 -10.77
N ARG A 5 2.68 0.40 -10.80
CA ARG A 5 3.01 1.83 -10.64
C ARG A 5 3.48 2.14 -9.22
N ASP A 6 2.88 1.47 -8.23
CA ASP A 6 3.27 1.63 -6.83
C ASP A 6 4.71 1.12 -6.64
N ILE A 7 5.06 -0.02 -7.23
CA ILE A 7 6.43 -0.57 -7.24
C ILE A 7 7.40 0.37 -7.96
N GLU A 8 7.04 0.89 -9.14
CA GLU A 8 7.85 1.86 -9.89
C GLU A 8 8.11 3.13 -9.06
N LEU A 9 7.07 3.69 -8.42
CA LEU A 9 7.21 4.85 -7.55
C LEU A 9 8.11 4.58 -6.35
N ILE A 10 7.98 3.42 -5.70
CA ILE A 10 8.83 3.07 -4.56
C ILE A 10 10.29 2.88 -5.03
N ALA A 11 10.51 2.29 -6.21
CA ALA A 11 11.84 2.14 -6.79
C ALA A 11 12.50 3.49 -7.11
N GLU A 12 11.73 4.50 -7.52
CA GLU A 12 12.22 5.88 -7.70
C GLU A 12 12.71 6.53 -6.39
N LEU A 13 12.25 6.04 -5.23
CA LEU A 13 12.68 6.47 -3.91
C LEU A 13 13.95 5.74 -3.43
N ASP A 14 14.69 5.08 -4.32
CA ASP A 14 15.86 4.25 -4.02
C ASP A 14 15.56 3.17 -2.94
N SER A 15 14.30 2.72 -2.92
CA SER A 15 13.78 1.76 -1.95
C SER A 15 13.51 0.42 -2.62
N HIS A 16 13.67 -0.67 -1.86
CA HIS A 16 13.34 -2.01 -2.32
C HIS A 16 12.02 -2.47 -1.71
N VAL A 17 11.11 -2.94 -2.56
CA VAL A 17 9.84 -3.53 -2.12
C VAL A 17 10.11 -4.95 -1.63
N LEU A 18 9.74 -5.25 -0.38
CA LEU A 18 9.71 -6.63 0.09
C LEU A 18 8.59 -7.38 -0.64
N PRO A 19 8.90 -8.43 -1.41
CA PRO A 19 7.91 -9.14 -2.19
C PRO A 19 7.00 -9.99 -1.29
N PHE A 20 5.73 -10.10 -1.68
CA PHE A 20 4.87 -11.17 -1.21
C PHE A 20 5.13 -12.40 -2.09
N ASP A 21 6.07 -13.25 -1.68
CA ASP A 21 6.50 -14.42 -2.44
C ASP A 21 5.87 -15.73 -1.93
N ALA A 22 6.30 -16.85 -2.52
CA ALA A 22 5.83 -18.18 -2.15
C ALA A 22 6.13 -18.52 -0.69
N GLU A 23 7.27 -18.07 -0.15
CA GLU A 23 7.65 -18.34 1.24
C GLU A 23 6.70 -17.63 2.21
N VAL A 24 6.38 -16.36 1.94
CA VAL A 24 5.39 -15.62 2.73
C VAL A 24 4.02 -16.28 2.62
N SER A 25 3.60 -16.71 1.42
CA SER A 25 2.34 -17.40 1.22
C SER A 25 2.25 -18.71 2.02
N GLU A 26 3.31 -19.52 2.01
CA GLU A 26 3.39 -20.76 2.77
C GLU A 26 3.37 -20.50 4.29
N ALA A 27 4.05 -19.45 4.76
CA ALA A 27 4.03 -19.05 6.15
C ALA A 27 2.63 -18.66 6.63
N VAL A 28 1.86 -17.93 5.79
CA VAL A 28 0.46 -17.59 6.08
C VAL A 28 -0.40 -18.85 6.19
N VAL A 29 -0.30 -19.78 5.23
CA VAL A 29 -1.09 -21.02 5.24
C VAL A 29 -0.75 -21.87 6.48
N LYS A 30 0.53 -21.94 6.84
CA LYS A 30 0.99 -22.65 8.02
C LYS A 30 0.41 -22.05 9.31
N ALA A 31 0.53 -20.74 9.49
CA ALA A 31 0.00 -20.04 10.66
C ALA A 31 -1.53 -20.20 10.79
N GLN A 32 -2.26 -20.13 9.67
CA GLN A 32 -3.71 -20.39 9.66
C GLN A 32 -4.05 -21.83 10.09
N SER A 33 -3.25 -22.80 9.64
CA SER A 33 -3.48 -24.22 9.93
C SER A 33 -3.14 -24.61 11.37
N SER A 34 -2.19 -23.91 12.00
CA SER A 34 -1.83 -24.12 13.42
C SER A 34 -2.74 -23.34 14.39
N GLY A 35 -3.57 -22.42 13.89
CA GLY A 35 -4.38 -21.52 14.72
C GLY A 35 -3.59 -20.35 15.30
N ASP A 36 -2.37 -20.11 14.80
CA ASP A 36 -1.54 -18.99 15.20
C ASP A 36 -2.04 -17.68 14.57
N SER A 37 -1.72 -16.56 15.22
CA SER A 37 -2.00 -15.23 14.68
C SER A 37 -1.09 -14.97 13.46
N VAL A 38 -1.65 -15.03 12.25
CA VAL A 38 -0.93 -14.70 11.00
C VAL A 38 -0.28 -13.32 11.09
N MET A 39 -0.97 -12.38 11.74
CA MET A 39 -0.47 -11.02 11.93
C MET A 39 0.81 -11.00 12.75
N ASP A 40 0.81 -11.64 13.92
CA ASP A 40 1.96 -11.60 14.83
C ASP A 40 3.10 -12.54 14.36
N THR A 41 2.77 -13.61 13.64
CA THR A 41 3.76 -14.63 13.21
C THR A 41 4.36 -14.38 11.84
N VAL A 42 3.67 -13.67 10.95
CA VAL A 42 4.12 -13.45 9.56
C VAL A 42 4.27 -11.97 9.27
N PHE A 43 3.20 -11.18 9.43
CA PHE A 43 3.21 -9.80 8.96
C PHE A 43 4.02 -8.85 9.86
N GLN A 44 3.94 -8.98 11.18
CA GLN A 44 4.76 -8.18 12.09
C GLN A 44 6.27 -8.38 11.83
N PRO A 45 6.81 -9.63 11.75
CA PRO A 45 8.20 -9.85 11.38
C PRO A 45 8.60 -9.31 10.00
N LEU A 46 7.65 -9.19 9.06
CA LEU A 46 7.92 -8.54 7.78
C LEU A 46 8.02 -7.02 7.93
N VAL A 47 7.12 -6.39 8.69
CA VAL A 47 7.18 -4.96 9.00
C VAL A 47 8.48 -4.60 9.73
N GLU A 48 8.94 -5.45 10.65
CA GLU A 48 10.21 -5.29 11.38
C GLU A 48 11.46 -5.29 10.47
N LYS A 49 11.36 -5.85 9.26
CA LYS A 49 12.44 -5.87 8.26
C LYS A 49 12.38 -4.66 7.31
N CYS A 50 11.34 -3.83 7.40
CA CYS A 50 11.18 -2.66 6.55
C CYS A 50 11.76 -1.41 7.22
N ASP A 51 12.31 -0.51 6.40
CA ASP A 51 12.66 0.85 6.84
C ASP A 51 11.46 1.81 6.75
N ILE A 52 10.51 1.53 5.86
CA ILE A 52 9.33 2.36 5.57
C ILE A 52 8.13 1.44 5.27
N LEU A 53 6.95 1.80 5.76
CA LEU A 53 5.70 1.13 5.41
C LEU A 53 4.89 1.96 4.41
N PHE A 54 4.66 1.40 3.23
CA PHE A 54 3.69 1.94 2.26
C PHE A 54 2.38 1.17 2.35
N PHE A 55 1.25 1.86 2.37
CA PHE A 55 -0.07 1.21 2.37
C PHE A 55 -1.05 1.90 1.42
N ARG A 56 -2.18 1.25 1.14
CA ARG A 56 -3.29 1.85 0.40
C ARG A 56 -4.58 1.74 1.20
N ALA A 57 -5.33 2.83 1.27
CA ALA A 57 -6.74 2.76 1.66
C ALA A 57 -7.59 2.17 0.52
N LEU A 58 -8.76 1.65 0.90
CA LEU A 58 -9.84 1.31 -0.02
C LEU A 58 -10.31 2.56 -0.78
N PRO A 59 -11.02 2.41 -1.92
CA PRO A 59 -11.49 3.56 -2.71
C PRO A 59 -12.39 4.54 -1.94
N ASP A 60 -13.01 4.11 -0.85
CA ASP A 60 -13.83 4.94 0.04
C ASP A 60 -13.05 5.50 1.24
N GLY A 61 -11.72 5.36 1.24
CA GLY A 61 -10.81 5.85 2.27
C GLY A 61 -10.67 4.95 3.50
N ARG A 62 -11.39 3.81 3.58
CA ARG A 62 -11.26 2.89 4.71
C ARG A 62 -9.98 2.04 4.63
N ILE A 63 -9.44 1.66 5.78
CA ILE A 63 -8.28 0.77 5.90
C ILE A 63 -8.76 -0.59 6.43
N THR A 64 -8.26 -1.68 5.88
CA THR A 64 -8.59 -3.03 6.38
C THR A 64 -7.98 -3.27 7.75
N ALA A 65 -8.59 -4.14 8.57
CA ALA A 65 -8.10 -4.40 9.92
C ALA A 65 -6.63 -4.90 9.94
N GLY A 66 -6.22 -5.71 8.96
CA GLY A 66 -4.85 -6.20 8.84
C GLY A 66 -3.86 -5.06 8.58
N VAL A 67 -4.13 -4.23 7.57
CA VAL A 67 -3.27 -3.07 7.25
C VAL A 67 -3.24 -2.06 8.39
N ALA A 68 -4.37 -1.82 9.07
CA ALA A 68 -4.40 -0.94 10.24
C ALA A 68 -3.49 -1.44 11.37
N ARG A 69 -3.38 -2.76 11.54
CA ARG A 69 -2.50 -3.38 12.52
C ARG A 69 -1.03 -3.31 12.09
N GLU A 70 -0.71 -3.50 10.82
CA GLU A 70 0.63 -3.27 10.27
C GLU A 70 1.08 -1.81 10.46
N ILE A 71 0.19 -0.83 10.20
CA ILE A 71 0.45 0.59 10.46
C ILE A 71 0.72 0.84 11.94
N GLN A 72 -0.02 0.19 12.83
CA GLN A 72 0.22 0.30 14.27
C GLN A 72 1.64 -0.20 14.62
N PHE A 73 2.04 -1.37 14.14
CA PHE A 73 3.39 -1.90 14.41
C PHE A 73 4.49 -1.01 13.85
N ALA A 74 4.33 -0.53 12.61
CA ALA A 74 5.28 0.40 12.02
C ALA A 74 5.45 1.67 12.89
N ARG A 75 4.36 2.20 13.44
CA ARG A 75 4.41 3.36 14.36
C ARG A 75 5.10 3.02 15.68
N GLU A 76 4.84 1.85 16.25
CA GLU A 76 5.52 1.38 17.47
C GLU A 76 7.04 1.25 17.27
N LEU A 77 7.46 0.85 16.06
CA LEU A 77 8.85 0.78 15.62
C LEU A 77 9.42 2.13 15.15
N SER A 78 8.63 3.21 15.19
CA SER A 78 8.99 4.54 14.67
C SER A 78 9.38 4.54 13.18
N LEU A 79 8.84 3.61 12.40
CA LEU A 79 9.00 3.58 10.95
C LEU A 79 8.11 4.64 10.29
N PRO A 80 8.59 5.35 9.27
CA PRO A 80 7.75 6.18 8.41
C PRO A 80 6.63 5.36 7.78
N VAL A 81 5.41 5.94 7.78
CA VAL A 81 4.23 5.33 7.15
C VAL A 81 3.70 6.28 6.08
N LEU A 82 3.62 5.83 4.84
CA LEU A 82 3.12 6.61 3.71
C LEU A 82 1.91 5.94 3.07
N GLU A 83 0.86 6.73 2.84
CA GLU A 83 -0.30 6.27 2.08
C GLU A 83 -0.08 6.52 0.59
N LEU A 84 -0.27 5.45 -0.20
CA LEU A 84 -0.25 5.51 -1.65
C LEU A 84 -1.65 5.83 -2.20
N PRO A 85 -1.75 6.75 -3.17
CA PRO A 85 -3.03 7.16 -3.74
C PRO A 85 -3.82 6.01 -4.40
N SER A 86 -4.99 5.63 -3.84
CA SER A 86 -5.84 4.56 -4.37
C SER A 86 -6.79 5.01 -5.50
N GLY A 87 -7.37 4.07 -6.26
CA GLY A 87 -8.60 4.30 -7.04
C GLY A 87 -8.50 5.08 -8.35
N VAL A 88 -7.35 5.67 -8.72
CA VAL A 88 -7.28 6.50 -9.94
C VAL A 88 -6.54 5.77 -11.06
N ILE A 89 -7.32 5.13 -11.95
CA ILE A 89 -6.81 4.55 -13.21
C ILE A 89 -6.59 5.67 -14.24
N ARG A 90 -7.36 6.76 -14.20
CA ARG A 90 -7.24 7.94 -15.08
C ARG A 90 -6.75 9.16 -14.31
N ARG A 91 -5.44 9.24 -14.05
CA ARG A 91 -4.82 10.41 -13.38
C ARG A 91 -4.52 11.56 -14.33
N THR A 92 -4.36 11.25 -15.60
CA THR A 92 -3.96 12.21 -16.61
C THR A 92 -5.15 12.48 -17.50
N MET A 93 -5.66 13.71 -17.41
CA MET A 93 -6.54 14.26 -18.41
C MET A 93 -5.68 14.67 -19.61
N ASN A 94 -6.14 14.36 -20.81
CA ASN A 94 -5.57 15.00 -21.99
C ASN A 94 -5.93 16.50 -22.01
N VAL A 95 -5.35 17.25 -22.96
CA VAL A 95 -5.56 18.71 -23.04
C VAL A 95 -7.04 19.06 -23.24
N ALA A 96 -7.80 18.27 -24.00
CA ALA A 96 -9.22 18.53 -24.22
C ALA A 96 -10.04 18.28 -22.94
N GLU A 97 -9.82 17.15 -22.27
CA GLU A 97 -10.46 16.81 -20.99
C GLU A 97 -10.16 17.88 -19.92
N THR A 98 -8.90 18.34 -19.85
CA THR A 98 -8.50 19.43 -18.93
C THR A 98 -9.24 20.73 -19.22
N ARG A 99 -9.36 21.12 -20.50
CA ARG A 99 -10.05 22.36 -20.89
C ARG A 99 -11.54 22.32 -20.59
N GLU A 100 -12.17 21.16 -20.77
CA GLU A 100 -13.57 20.95 -20.44
C GLU A 100 -13.79 21.04 -18.93
N TYR A 101 -12.96 20.34 -18.15
CA TYR A 101 -13.00 20.38 -16.69
C TYR A 101 -12.83 21.79 -16.12
N LEU A 102 -11.83 22.55 -16.60
CA LEU A 102 -11.60 23.93 -16.13
C LEU A 102 -12.75 24.88 -16.47
N ARG A 103 -13.40 24.68 -17.63
CA ARG A 103 -14.61 25.43 -17.99
C ARG A 103 -15.76 25.12 -17.05
N GLU A 104 -15.93 23.85 -16.68
CA GLU A 104 -16.99 23.41 -15.75
C GLU A 104 -16.72 23.86 -14.31
N SER A 105 -15.45 23.92 -13.88
CA SER A 105 -15.06 24.39 -12.54
C SER A 105 -15.06 25.92 -12.40
N GLY A 106 -15.20 26.66 -13.51
CA GLY A 106 -15.17 28.13 -13.52
C GLY A 106 -13.76 28.73 -13.43
N GLU A 107 -12.72 27.91 -13.65
CA GLU A 107 -11.31 28.31 -13.63
C GLU A 107 -10.72 28.52 -15.04
N GLY A 108 -11.56 28.45 -16.08
CA GLY A 108 -11.18 28.52 -17.50
C GLY A 108 -11.62 29.78 -18.24
#